data_AF-A0A7C4E022-F1
#
_entry.id   AF-A0A7C4E022-F1
#
_cell.length_a   1.000
_cell.length_b   1.000
_cell.length_c   1.000
_cell.angle_alpha   90.00
_cell.angle_beta   90.00
_cell.angle_gamma   90.00
#
_symmetry.space_group_name_H-M   'P 1'
#
loop_
_entity.id
_entity.type
_entity.pdbx_description
1 polymer ?
#
loop_
_entity_poly.entity_id
_entity_poly.type
_entity_poly.pdbx_seq_one_letter_code
_entity_poly.pdbx_strand_id
1 'polypeptide(L)'
;FYPIIRTGHAKIETQHPIKFLKNIFDYSDAVKSLQKHLLNKLSELTELWFTIPADTRPLYNTSSLLSHLLLTSTIAWSYAVENGYSREDGAKLRLAAMFHDISKPYDFEKHYQHTEVVEKVLSGILGDNQLNDLAEFVREHHFEGATGLSSILNRADRLAAASDRLSTLTDNIFGPTDDVDRETGYGSGKQAWEHWRRVYEKNPDSIRMLSEKAAKKLSEPETLMKLRTMEDVQNHELRLCQIDIGGIQEFIMRTRDLRSVAASSLVIDMVTSTQLPILIQHEMVRRCGVWIPHEAFIIISGGTLTLLLPQKIAKELENSWRDISIPLEEIGLRAFFASARFTGNYYRDSGELAGESYIRKLTSEPAAQTIVAAPISGASPSLCTSCYRDPPAPNDDKCHTCRELYEVGSSIHFKKKWDTGVRVSGVDMVPEKVFGNWGDEQSFDVMYVVAGHRTPSQEPGERVRNVAVVKLDGNLMGEFFANSVSISDMIERSARVDIALKDALEKSLIDLFNGVGGLDPEDAIRSVASCFLGLLYAGGDDALLLCPSWCSIILAQRIAHYFAESMGRVR
;
A
#
# COMPACT_ATOMS: atom_id res chain seq x y z
N PHE A 1 16.99 10.99 -3.97
CA PHE A 1 17.01 10.01 -2.86
C PHE A 1 18.41 9.55 -2.45
N TYR A 2 19.31 9.17 -3.37
CA TYR A 2 20.72 8.84 -3.05
C TYR A 2 21.56 9.94 -2.33
N PRO A 3 21.30 11.27 -2.47
CA PRO A 3 22.10 12.29 -1.79
C PRO A 3 21.91 12.35 -0.27
N ILE A 4 20.74 11.96 0.25
CA ILE A 4 20.42 11.98 1.70
C ILE A 4 21.29 10.97 2.47
N ILE A 5 21.75 9.92 1.79
CA ILE A 5 22.43 8.76 2.40
C ILE A 5 23.93 9.01 2.61
N ARG A 6 24.56 9.98 1.91
CA ARG A 6 26.03 10.13 1.90
C ARG A 6 26.61 11.10 2.94
N THR A 7 25.80 11.99 3.51
CA THR A 7 26.30 13.01 4.44
C THR A 7 26.06 12.55 5.88
N GLY A 8 27.09 12.01 6.54
CA GLY A 8 27.06 11.52 7.93
C GLY A 8 26.61 12.52 9.02
N HIS A 9 26.16 13.72 8.63
CA HIS A 9 25.49 14.70 9.49
C HIS A 9 23.95 14.60 9.48
N ALA A 10 23.34 13.79 8.60
CA ALA A 10 21.88 13.66 8.43
C ALA A 10 21.17 12.71 9.42
N LYS A 11 21.93 12.07 10.32
CA LYS A 11 21.47 10.91 11.11
C LYS A 11 20.29 11.20 12.05
N ILE A 12 20.18 12.43 12.55
CA ILE A 12 19.14 12.85 13.52
C ILE A 12 17.88 13.32 12.81
N GLU A 13 17.99 13.96 11.63
CA GLU A 13 16.82 14.49 10.92
C GLU A 13 16.03 13.42 10.17
N THR A 14 16.69 12.37 9.67
CA THR A 14 16.02 11.25 8.99
C THR A 14 15.26 10.32 9.94
N GLN A 15 15.59 10.35 11.23
CA GLN A 15 14.98 9.51 12.26
C GLN A 15 13.71 10.13 12.86
N HIS A 16 13.65 11.46 12.98
CA HIS A 16 12.47 12.13 13.54
C HIS A 16 11.34 12.27 12.49
N PRO A 17 10.17 11.63 12.66
CA PRO A 17 9.18 11.52 11.57
C PRO A 17 8.66 12.82 10.98
N ILE A 18 8.38 13.82 11.82
CA ILE A 18 7.84 15.11 11.34
C ILE A 18 8.90 15.91 10.57
N LYS A 19 10.18 15.79 10.98
CA LYS A 19 11.30 16.48 10.30
C LYS A 19 11.66 15.77 9.00
N PHE A 20 11.60 14.44 9.00
CA PHE A 20 11.73 13.64 7.79
C PHE A 20 10.72 14.10 6.72
N LEU A 21 9.44 14.28 7.10
CA LEU A 21 8.41 14.78 6.18
C LEU A 21 8.74 16.17 5.61
N LYS A 22 9.15 17.13 6.46
CA LYS A 22 9.58 18.46 5.99
C LYS A 22 10.68 18.37 4.95
N ASN A 23 11.71 17.58 5.22
CA ASN A 23 12.84 17.39 4.31
C ASN A 23 12.39 16.78 2.98
N ILE A 24 11.48 15.79 2.99
CA ILE A 24 10.96 15.17 1.76
C ILE A 24 10.24 16.18 0.86
N PHE A 25 9.47 17.12 1.44
CA PHE A 25 8.80 18.14 0.64
C PHE A 25 9.77 19.03 -0.13
N ASP A 26 10.89 19.40 0.49
CA ASP A 26 11.94 20.20 -0.16
C ASP A 26 12.59 19.47 -1.35
N TYR A 27 12.64 18.13 -1.32
CA TYR A 27 13.13 17.31 -2.44
C TYR A 27 12.04 16.99 -3.50
N SER A 28 10.76 17.14 -3.16
CA SER A 28 9.65 16.73 -4.04
C SER A 28 9.61 17.51 -5.35
N ASP A 29 10.05 18.77 -5.35
CA ASP A 29 10.08 19.63 -6.54
C ASP A 29 10.92 19.03 -7.68
N ALA A 30 11.99 18.30 -7.36
CA ALA A 30 12.85 17.63 -8.33
C ALA A 30 12.21 16.36 -8.94
N VAL A 31 11.19 15.77 -8.30
CA VAL A 31 10.57 14.49 -8.69
C VAL A 31 9.22 14.70 -9.42
N LYS A 32 8.67 15.92 -9.38
CA LYS A 32 7.38 16.28 -9.98
C LYS A 32 7.24 15.91 -11.46
N SER A 33 8.33 15.98 -12.24
CA SER A 33 8.30 15.65 -13.67
C SER A 33 8.06 14.16 -13.93
N LEU A 34 8.67 13.28 -13.14
CA LEU A 34 8.50 11.83 -13.21
C LEU A 34 7.10 11.43 -12.70
N GLN A 35 6.65 12.05 -11.60
CA GLN A 35 5.34 11.81 -11.01
C GLN A 35 4.21 12.11 -12.00
N LYS A 36 4.29 13.22 -12.75
CA LYS A 36 3.26 13.61 -13.71
C LYS A 36 3.08 12.60 -14.86
N HIS A 37 4.16 11.97 -15.33
CA HIS A 37 4.08 10.96 -16.38
C HIS A 37 3.43 9.67 -15.88
N LEU A 38 3.77 9.23 -14.66
CA LEU A 38 3.21 8.02 -14.05
C LEU A 38 1.73 8.20 -13.67
N LEU A 39 1.34 9.35 -13.13
CA LEU A 39 -0.05 9.63 -12.75
C LEU A 39 -1.01 9.56 -13.93
N ASN A 40 -0.58 9.99 -15.13
CA ASN A 40 -1.41 9.94 -16.33
C ASN A 40 -1.69 8.53 -16.83
N LYS A 41 -0.91 7.53 -16.39
CA LYS A 41 -1.07 6.11 -16.74
C LYS A 41 -1.60 5.26 -15.59
N LEU A 42 -1.91 5.88 -14.45
CA LEU A 42 -2.22 5.13 -13.23
C LEU A 42 -3.44 4.22 -13.41
N SER A 43 -4.49 4.68 -14.08
CA SER A 43 -5.69 3.87 -14.37
C SER A 43 -5.36 2.65 -15.24
N GLU A 44 -4.58 2.83 -16.31
CA GLU A 44 -4.14 1.75 -17.19
C GLU A 44 -3.27 0.74 -16.42
N LEU A 45 -2.34 1.23 -15.58
CA LEU A 45 -1.48 0.38 -14.75
C LEU A 45 -2.28 -0.41 -13.71
N THR A 46 -3.28 0.23 -13.08
CA THR A 46 -4.19 -0.42 -12.14
C THR A 46 -5.02 -1.51 -12.84
N GLU A 47 -5.54 -1.24 -14.04
CA GLU A 47 -6.28 -2.23 -14.82
C GLU A 47 -5.39 -3.43 -15.17
N LEU A 48 -4.16 -3.19 -15.64
CA LEU A 48 -3.19 -4.25 -15.96
C LEU A 48 -2.84 -5.08 -14.73
N TRP A 49 -2.69 -4.45 -13.56
CA TRP A 49 -2.40 -5.15 -12.30
C TRP A 49 -3.45 -6.20 -11.95
N PHE A 50 -4.73 -5.88 -12.09
CA PHE A 50 -5.82 -6.77 -11.69
C PHE A 50 -6.35 -7.67 -12.81
N THR A 51 -5.95 -7.46 -14.06
CA THR A 51 -6.51 -8.19 -15.22
C THR A 51 -5.60 -9.31 -15.72
N ILE A 52 -4.28 -9.19 -15.58
CA ILE A 52 -3.33 -10.16 -16.14
C ILE A 52 -2.93 -11.18 -15.06
N PRO A 53 -3.40 -12.43 -15.14
CA PRO A 53 -3.04 -13.44 -14.17
C PRO A 53 -1.64 -14.01 -14.46
N ALA A 54 -0.99 -14.54 -13.43
CA ALA A 54 0.28 -15.27 -13.57
C ALA A 54 0.10 -16.60 -14.32
N ASP A 55 -1.09 -17.20 -14.24
CA ASP A 55 -1.47 -18.44 -14.92
C ASP A 55 -2.93 -18.33 -15.39
N THR A 56 -3.28 -18.92 -16.53
CA THR A 56 -4.63 -18.83 -17.09
C THR A 56 -5.58 -19.91 -16.57
N ARG A 57 -5.08 -20.91 -15.85
CA ARG A 57 -5.85 -22.08 -15.41
C ARG A 57 -6.66 -21.74 -14.15
N PRO A 58 -7.94 -22.16 -14.05
CA PRO A 58 -8.75 -21.97 -12.84
C PRO A 58 -8.00 -22.49 -11.58
N LEU A 59 -8.07 -21.80 -10.45
CA LEU A 59 -7.28 -22.04 -9.20
C LEU A 59 -5.80 -21.68 -9.25
N TYR A 60 -5.20 -21.51 -10.42
CA TYR A 60 -3.83 -20.99 -10.57
C TYR A 60 -3.83 -19.52 -10.98
N ASN A 61 -4.97 -19.02 -11.48
CA ASN A 61 -5.22 -17.64 -11.84
C ASN A 61 -5.66 -16.75 -10.65
N THR A 62 -5.35 -17.18 -9.42
CA THR A 62 -5.63 -16.44 -8.19
C THR A 62 -4.62 -15.34 -7.91
N SER A 63 -3.49 -15.31 -8.63
CA SER A 63 -2.48 -14.25 -8.55
C SER A 63 -2.30 -13.52 -9.86
N SER A 64 -2.13 -12.20 -9.76
CA SER A 64 -1.65 -11.35 -10.85
C SER A 64 -0.20 -11.66 -11.19
N LEU A 65 0.13 -11.47 -12.47
CA LEU A 65 1.48 -11.65 -12.98
C LEU A 65 2.49 -10.77 -12.23
N LEU A 66 2.13 -9.52 -11.93
CA LEU A 66 3.02 -8.60 -11.21
C LEU A 66 3.31 -9.06 -9.79
N SER A 67 2.29 -9.49 -9.03
CA SER A 67 2.48 -10.00 -7.67
C SER A 67 3.39 -11.23 -7.65
N HIS A 68 3.19 -12.14 -8.61
CA HIS A 68 4.03 -13.33 -8.78
C HIS A 68 5.49 -12.98 -9.09
N LEU A 69 5.74 -12.06 -10.03
CA LEU A 69 7.10 -11.63 -10.40
C LEU A 69 7.83 -10.97 -9.23
N LEU A 70 7.14 -10.10 -8.49
CA LEU A 70 7.70 -9.41 -7.31
C LEU A 70 8.02 -10.41 -6.19
N LEU A 71 7.13 -11.35 -5.91
CA LEU A 71 7.35 -12.40 -4.92
C LEU A 71 8.51 -13.32 -5.31
N THR A 72 8.58 -13.72 -6.58
CA THR A 72 9.67 -14.54 -7.12
C THR A 72 11.01 -13.82 -6.98
N SER A 73 11.07 -12.52 -7.30
CA SER A 73 12.27 -11.70 -7.11
C SER A 73 12.70 -11.64 -5.64
N THR A 74 11.76 -11.40 -4.73
CA THR A 74 12.02 -11.37 -3.29
C THR A 74 12.56 -12.69 -2.76
N ILE A 75 11.98 -13.81 -3.19
CA ILE A 75 12.43 -15.15 -2.79
C ILE A 75 13.81 -15.45 -3.38
N ALA A 76 14.04 -15.16 -4.67
CA ALA A 76 15.32 -15.39 -5.34
C ALA A 76 16.45 -14.59 -4.68
N TRP A 77 16.22 -13.31 -4.42
CA TRP A 77 17.14 -12.47 -3.64
C TRP A 77 17.38 -13.05 -2.25
N SER A 78 16.31 -13.50 -1.59
CA SER A 78 16.44 -13.99 -0.22
C SER A 78 17.30 -15.25 -0.14
N TYR A 79 17.11 -16.18 -1.08
CA TYR A 79 17.97 -17.34 -1.23
C TYR A 79 19.42 -16.97 -1.57
N ALA A 80 19.63 -15.99 -2.46
CA ALA A 80 20.97 -15.51 -2.78
C ALA A 80 21.71 -15.01 -1.52
N VAL A 81 21.03 -14.22 -0.68
CA VAL A 81 21.57 -13.71 0.60
C VAL A 81 21.83 -14.86 1.58
N GLU A 82 20.88 -15.76 1.75
CA GLU A 82 20.99 -16.87 2.71
C GLU A 82 22.16 -17.82 2.35
N ASN A 83 22.40 -18.01 1.04
CA ASN A 83 23.47 -18.84 0.49
C ASN A 83 24.80 -18.08 0.26
N GLY A 84 24.88 -16.79 0.62
CA GLY A 84 26.12 -16.03 0.59
C GLY A 84 26.61 -15.62 -0.81
N TYR A 85 25.71 -15.51 -1.78
CA TYR A 85 26.04 -15.01 -3.11
C TYR A 85 26.42 -13.52 -3.09
N SER A 86 27.17 -13.10 -4.12
CA SER A 86 27.56 -11.70 -4.25
C SER A 86 26.35 -10.78 -4.46
N ARG A 87 26.51 -9.49 -4.17
CA ARG A 87 25.48 -8.48 -4.45
C ARG A 87 25.14 -8.40 -5.95
N GLU A 88 26.12 -8.63 -6.81
CA GLU A 88 25.94 -8.61 -8.27
C GLU A 88 25.11 -9.81 -8.73
N ASP A 89 25.44 -11.02 -8.26
CA ASP A 89 24.65 -12.22 -8.53
C ASP A 89 23.21 -12.09 -8.01
N GLY A 90 23.04 -11.55 -6.80
CA GLY A 90 21.74 -11.26 -6.23
C GLY A 90 20.96 -10.23 -7.06
N ALA A 91 21.61 -9.22 -7.63
CA ALA A 91 20.97 -8.25 -8.53
C ALA A 91 20.57 -8.89 -9.87
N LYS A 92 21.44 -9.73 -10.46
CA LYS A 92 21.11 -10.49 -11.67
C LYS A 92 19.91 -11.40 -11.45
N LEU A 93 19.86 -12.14 -10.34
CA LEU A 93 18.74 -13.00 -9.97
C LEU A 93 17.43 -12.23 -9.81
N ARG A 94 17.46 -11.07 -9.15
CA ARG A 94 16.28 -10.21 -8.98
C ARG A 94 15.71 -9.76 -10.31
N LEU A 95 16.56 -9.20 -11.17
CA LEU A 95 16.13 -8.76 -12.49
C LEU A 95 15.61 -9.95 -13.30
N ALA A 96 16.34 -11.07 -13.32
CA ALA A 96 15.88 -12.26 -14.01
C ALA A 96 14.49 -12.71 -13.54
N ALA A 97 14.27 -12.78 -12.22
CA ALA A 97 12.98 -13.11 -11.63
C ALA A 97 11.85 -12.14 -12.01
N MET A 98 12.12 -10.84 -12.08
CA MET A 98 11.13 -9.83 -12.51
C MET A 98 10.77 -9.92 -14.00
N PHE A 99 11.67 -10.44 -14.84
CA PHE A 99 11.49 -10.48 -16.29
C PHE A 99 11.17 -11.88 -16.84
N HIS A 100 11.30 -12.93 -16.03
CA HIS A 100 11.21 -14.32 -16.51
C HIS A 100 9.87 -14.66 -17.20
N ASP A 101 8.77 -14.11 -16.65
CA ASP A 101 7.40 -14.37 -17.09
C ASP A 101 6.69 -13.11 -17.64
N ILE A 102 7.37 -11.96 -17.69
CA ILE A 102 6.76 -10.66 -18.04
C ILE A 102 6.12 -10.65 -19.43
N SER A 103 6.56 -11.56 -20.32
CA SER A 103 6.13 -11.65 -21.70
C SER A 103 4.93 -12.59 -21.92
N LYS A 104 4.36 -13.18 -20.86
CA LYS A 104 3.10 -13.96 -20.92
C LYS A 104 1.94 -13.28 -21.65
N PRO A 105 1.72 -11.94 -21.52
CA PRO A 105 0.68 -11.26 -22.27
C PRO A 105 0.82 -11.33 -23.79
N TYR A 106 2.02 -11.60 -24.32
CA TYR A 106 2.26 -11.76 -25.77
C TYR A 106 2.03 -13.21 -26.21
N ASP A 107 2.55 -14.18 -25.46
CA ASP A 107 2.34 -15.62 -25.69
C ASP A 107 2.56 -16.40 -24.38
N PHE A 108 1.49 -16.91 -23.78
CA PHE A 108 1.60 -17.68 -22.53
C PHE A 108 2.40 -18.99 -22.69
N GLU A 109 2.36 -19.64 -23.85
CA GLU A 109 3.03 -20.92 -24.11
C GLU A 109 4.52 -20.73 -24.40
N LYS A 110 4.88 -19.64 -25.11
CA LYS A 110 6.24 -19.36 -25.58
C LYS A 110 6.81 -18.01 -25.13
N HIS A 111 6.35 -17.49 -23.99
CA HIS A 111 6.78 -16.20 -23.42
C HIS A 111 8.31 -16.04 -23.33
N TYR A 112 9.03 -17.12 -23.05
CA TYR A 112 10.50 -17.13 -22.99
C TYR A 112 11.20 -16.72 -24.30
N GLN A 113 10.51 -16.76 -25.45
CA GLN A 113 11.04 -16.31 -26.74
C GLN A 113 11.05 -14.79 -26.87
N HIS A 114 10.27 -14.09 -26.04
CA HIS A 114 10.02 -12.67 -26.11
C HIS A 114 10.90 -11.87 -25.14
N THR A 115 12.22 -12.02 -25.23
CA THR A 115 13.19 -11.35 -24.35
C THR A 115 13.43 -9.88 -24.69
N GLU A 116 12.95 -9.39 -25.84
CA GLU A 116 13.04 -8.00 -26.27
C GLU A 116 12.45 -6.99 -25.26
N VAL A 117 11.59 -7.44 -24.36
CA VAL A 117 11.04 -6.61 -23.26
C VAL A 117 12.15 -6.19 -22.30
N VAL A 118 13.11 -7.09 -22.00
CA VAL A 118 14.26 -6.79 -21.14
C VAL A 118 15.06 -5.64 -21.73
N GLU A 119 15.36 -5.73 -23.03
CA GLU A 119 16.10 -4.69 -23.74
C GLU A 119 15.37 -3.36 -23.74
N LYS A 120 14.07 -3.37 -24.07
CA LYS A 120 13.25 -2.14 -24.11
C LYS A 120 13.18 -1.42 -22.76
N VAL A 121 13.15 -2.16 -21.66
CA VAL A 121 12.97 -1.58 -20.32
C VAL A 121 14.31 -1.16 -19.69
N LEU A 122 15.39 -1.91 -19.93
CA LEU A 122 16.68 -1.70 -19.26
C LEU A 122 17.76 -1.05 -20.13
N SER A 123 17.49 -0.80 -21.41
CA SER A 123 18.40 -0.03 -22.27
C SER A 123 18.66 1.37 -21.72
N GLY A 124 19.94 1.76 -21.67
CA GLY A 124 20.38 3.02 -21.07
C GLY A 124 20.51 2.98 -19.54
N ILE A 125 20.09 1.89 -18.88
CA ILE A 125 20.32 1.64 -17.45
C ILE A 125 21.48 0.65 -17.27
N LEU A 126 21.48 -0.44 -18.04
CA LEU A 126 22.55 -1.44 -18.05
C LEU A 126 23.44 -1.28 -19.29
N GLY A 127 24.70 -1.70 -19.19
CA GLY A 127 25.57 -1.82 -20.36
C GLY A 127 25.18 -3.01 -21.23
N ASP A 128 25.44 -2.92 -22.54
CA ASP A 128 24.97 -3.91 -23.54
C ASP A 128 25.35 -5.36 -23.21
N ASN A 129 26.56 -5.61 -22.69
CA ASN A 129 26.97 -6.96 -22.27
C ASN A 129 26.10 -7.49 -21.13
N GLN A 130 25.84 -6.67 -20.10
CA GLN A 130 25.00 -7.07 -18.96
C GLN A 130 23.54 -7.30 -19.39
N LEU A 131 23.06 -6.52 -20.35
CA LEU A 131 21.73 -6.64 -20.92
C LEU A 131 21.58 -7.98 -21.67
N ASN A 132 22.54 -8.32 -22.53
CA ASN A 132 22.57 -9.57 -23.28
C ASN A 132 22.67 -10.77 -22.33
N ASP A 133 23.59 -10.72 -21.35
CA ASP A 133 23.77 -11.77 -20.35
C ASP A 133 22.51 -12.00 -19.49
N LEU A 134 21.71 -10.96 -19.25
CA LEU A 134 20.45 -11.05 -18.53
C LEU A 134 19.33 -11.61 -19.43
N ALA A 135 19.24 -11.15 -20.67
CA ALA A 135 18.24 -11.63 -21.64
C ALA A 135 18.45 -13.12 -21.96
N GLU A 136 19.70 -13.56 -22.11
CA GLU A 136 20.05 -14.97 -22.29
C GLU A 136 19.68 -15.79 -21.05
N PHE A 137 20.04 -15.32 -19.85
CA PHE A 137 19.68 -15.99 -18.60
C PHE A 137 18.16 -16.11 -18.40
N VAL A 138 17.39 -15.09 -18.77
CA VAL A 138 15.92 -15.12 -18.78
C VAL A 138 15.39 -16.12 -19.81
N ARG A 139 16.02 -16.25 -20.98
CA ARG A 139 15.61 -17.23 -21.99
C ARG A 139 15.85 -18.67 -21.54
N GLU A 140 17.01 -18.90 -20.93
CA GLU A 140 17.55 -20.23 -20.65
C GLU A 140 16.97 -20.89 -19.40
N HIS A 141 16.38 -20.12 -18.46
CA HIS A 141 15.89 -20.70 -17.21
C HIS A 141 14.78 -21.76 -17.39
N HIS A 142 14.08 -21.77 -18.54
CA HIS A 142 13.11 -22.82 -18.90
C HIS A 142 13.74 -24.08 -19.50
N PHE A 143 15.01 -24.03 -19.91
CA PHE A 143 15.68 -25.09 -20.67
C PHE A 143 16.80 -25.79 -19.91
N GLU A 144 17.52 -25.08 -19.04
CA GLU A 144 18.74 -25.60 -18.42
C GLU A 144 18.52 -26.47 -17.17
N GLY A 145 19.38 -27.50 -17.05
CA GLY A 145 19.53 -28.28 -15.83
C GLY A 145 20.11 -27.42 -14.69
N ALA A 146 19.52 -27.55 -13.50
CA ALA A 146 19.77 -26.71 -12.34
C ALA A 146 21.24 -26.75 -11.87
N THR A 147 22.05 -25.75 -12.25
CA THR A 147 23.34 -25.47 -11.59
C THR A 147 23.47 -23.98 -11.27
N GLY A 148 24.09 -23.64 -10.14
CA GLY A 148 24.33 -22.25 -9.73
C GLY A 148 23.06 -21.40 -9.61
N LEU A 149 23.08 -20.21 -10.21
CA LEU A 149 22.00 -19.21 -10.13
C LEU A 149 20.67 -19.69 -10.73
N SER A 150 20.70 -20.45 -11.84
CA SER A 150 19.47 -20.97 -12.47
C SER A 150 18.70 -21.89 -11.51
N SER A 151 19.39 -22.61 -10.61
CA SER A 151 18.76 -23.43 -9.58
C SER A 151 18.01 -22.61 -8.53
N ILE A 152 18.53 -21.42 -8.19
CA ILE A 152 17.91 -20.51 -7.22
C ILE A 152 16.67 -19.88 -7.81
N LEU A 153 16.74 -19.40 -9.06
CA LEU A 153 15.58 -18.84 -9.75
C LEU A 153 14.47 -19.88 -9.88
N ASN A 154 14.80 -21.09 -10.34
CA ASN A 154 13.83 -22.18 -10.47
C ASN A 154 13.22 -22.63 -9.14
N ARG A 155 13.96 -22.50 -8.04
CA ARG A 155 13.46 -22.77 -6.69
C ARG A 155 12.54 -21.63 -6.21
N ALA A 156 12.90 -20.39 -6.52
CA ALA A 156 12.13 -19.22 -6.16
C ALA A 156 10.78 -19.17 -6.87
N ASP A 157 10.77 -19.37 -8.19
CA ASP A 157 9.55 -19.44 -9.00
C ASP A 157 8.64 -20.56 -8.48
N ARG A 158 9.19 -21.77 -8.26
CA ARG A 158 8.42 -22.88 -7.68
C ARG A 158 7.79 -22.54 -6.33
N LEU A 159 8.51 -21.85 -5.43
CA LEU A 159 7.95 -21.48 -4.13
C LEU A 159 6.91 -20.36 -4.25
N ALA A 160 7.14 -19.35 -5.08
CA ALA A 160 6.17 -18.29 -5.35
C ALA A 160 4.89 -18.88 -5.95
N ALA A 161 5.03 -19.72 -6.98
CA ALA A 161 3.92 -20.45 -7.58
C ALA A 161 3.23 -21.37 -6.58
N ALA A 162 3.94 -22.11 -5.73
CA ALA A 162 3.32 -22.94 -4.69
C ALA A 162 2.50 -22.12 -3.69
N SER A 163 2.92 -20.89 -3.40
CA SER A 163 2.15 -19.99 -2.53
C SER A 163 0.80 -19.57 -3.12
N ASP A 164 0.67 -19.59 -4.45
CA ASP A 164 -0.54 -19.16 -5.17
C ASP A 164 -1.36 -20.35 -5.72
N ARG A 165 -0.72 -21.51 -5.93
CA ARG A 165 -1.33 -22.69 -6.59
C ARG A 165 -2.10 -23.54 -5.60
N LEU A 166 -3.42 -23.39 -5.63
CA LEU A 166 -4.36 -24.09 -4.76
C LEU A 166 -4.86 -25.43 -5.35
N SER A 167 -4.08 -26.11 -6.19
CA SER A 167 -4.51 -27.35 -6.88
C SER A 167 -4.77 -28.54 -5.97
N THR A 168 -4.30 -28.51 -4.73
CA THR A 168 -4.69 -29.50 -3.72
C THR A 168 -6.16 -29.38 -3.33
N LEU A 169 -6.77 -28.21 -3.59
CA LEU A 169 -8.18 -27.95 -3.37
C LEU A 169 -9.06 -28.31 -4.58
N THR A 170 -8.49 -28.73 -5.71
CA THR A 170 -9.24 -29.06 -6.94
C THR A 170 -10.41 -29.99 -6.64
N ASP A 171 -10.18 -31.09 -5.92
CA ASP A 171 -11.22 -32.10 -5.62
C ASP A 171 -12.29 -31.58 -4.64
N ASN A 172 -11.99 -30.53 -3.87
CA ASN A 172 -12.93 -29.88 -2.96
C ASN A 172 -13.80 -28.85 -3.67
N ILE A 173 -13.29 -28.28 -4.75
CA ILE A 173 -13.88 -27.13 -5.44
C ILE A 173 -14.66 -27.58 -6.67
N PHE A 174 -14.09 -28.52 -7.42
CA PHE A 174 -14.67 -29.08 -8.64
C PHE A 174 -15.19 -30.49 -8.38
N GLY A 175 -16.34 -30.79 -8.95
CA GLY A 175 -16.98 -32.10 -8.91
C GLY A 175 -16.79 -32.88 -10.21
N PRO A 176 -17.26 -34.13 -10.26
CA PRO A 176 -17.07 -35.03 -11.41
C PRO A 176 -17.67 -34.54 -12.74
N THR A 177 -18.60 -33.57 -12.66
CA THR A 177 -19.27 -32.97 -13.83
C THR A 177 -18.52 -31.78 -14.40
N ASP A 178 -17.54 -31.25 -13.68
CA ASP A 178 -16.69 -30.18 -14.19
C ASP A 178 -15.63 -30.81 -15.11
N ASP A 179 -15.37 -30.20 -16.26
CA ASP A 179 -14.40 -30.68 -17.27
C ASP A 179 -12.97 -30.36 -16.82
N VAL A 180 -12.61 -30.86 -15.63
CA VAL A 180 -11.36 -30.59 -14.93
C VAL A 180 -10.70 -31.93 -14.63
N ASP A 181 -9.64 -32.25 -15.36
CA ASP A 181 -8.79 -33.40 -15.07
C ASP A 181 -7.61 -32.95 -14.22
N ARG A 182 -7.55 -33.42 -12.97
CA ARG A 182 -6.50 -33.02 -12.03
C ARG A 182 -5.10 -33.45 -12.51
N GLU A 183 -4.98 -34.66 -13.02
CA GLU A 183 -3.68 -35.21 -13.41
C GLU A 183 -3.15 -34.55 -14.69
N THR A 184 -4.02 -34.39 -15.70
CA THR A 184 -3.60 -33.79 -16.97
C THR A 184 -3.61 -32.27 -16.94
N GLY A 185 -4.68 -31.64 -16.44
CA GLY A 185 -4.88 -30.19 -16.51
C GLY A 185 -3.97 -29.38 -15.59
N TYR A 186 -3.69 -29.88 -14.38
CA TYR A 186 -2.81 -29.20 -13.43
C TYR A 186 -1.36 -29.71 -13.48
N GLY A 187 -1.05 -30.59 -14.42
CA GLY A 187 0.32 -30.98 -14.76
C GLY A 187 1.14 -29.84 -15.38
N SER A 188 2.31 -30.20 -15.92
CA SER A 188 3.22 -29.28 -16.62
C SER A 188 3.41 -29.68 -18.08
N GLY A 189 3.83 -28.74 -18.90
CA GLY A 189 4.16 -28.97 -20.32
C GLY A 189 2.94 -29.10 -21.23
N LYS A 190 3.18 -29.68 -22.42
CA LYS A 190 2.25 -29.63 -23.56
C LYS A 190 0.89 -30.30 -23.27
N GLN A 191 0.87 -31.37 -22.50
CA GLN A 191 -0.36 -32.10 -22.19
C GLN A 191 -1.36 -31.25 -21.39
N ALA A 192 -0.88 -30.47 -20.42
CA ALA A 192 -1.72 -29.55 -19.65
C ALA A 192 -2.29 -28.45 -20.55
N TRP A 193 -1.46 -27.88 -21.44
CA TRP A 193 -1.91 -26.89 -22.42
C TRP A 193 -2.97 -27.44 -23.38
N GLU A 194 -2.76 -28.63 -23.92
CA GLU A 194 -3.73 -29.30 -24.80
C GLU A 194 -5.03 -29.65 -24.07
N HIS A 195 -4.99 -29.97 -22.77
CA HIS A 195 -6.20 -30.16 -21.97
C HIS A 195 -7.03 -28.88 -21.87
N TRP A 196 -6.44 -27.79 -21.36
CA TRP A 196 -7.19 -26.53 -21.19
C TRP A 196 -7.62 -25.89 -22.51
N ARG A 197 -6.82 -26.06 -23.57
CA ARG A 197 -7.22 -25.65 -24.93
C ARG A 197 -8.49 -26.38 -25.37
N ARG A 198 -8.57 -27.70 -25.18
CA ARG A 198 -9.78 -28.48 -25.49
C ARG A 198 -10.99 -28.03 -24.68
N VAL A 199 -10.81 -27.77 -23.38
CA VAL A 199 -11.88 -27.25 -22.51
C VAL A 199 -12.41 -25.91 -23.03
N TYR A 200 -11.51 -25.01 -23.41
CA TYR A 200 -11.87 -23.70 -23.98
C TYR A 200 -12.54 -23.82 -25.37
N GLU A 201 -12.00 -24.64 -26.27
CA GLU A 201 -12.55 -24.86 -27.61
C GLU A 201 -13.95 -25.47 -27.58
N LYS A 202 -14.22 -26.34 -26.59
CA LYS A 202 -15.54 -26.95 -26.37
C LYS A 202 -16.58 -25.94 -25.88
N ASN A 203 -16.19 -25.04 -24.99
CA ASN A 203 -17.02 -23.93 -24.54
C ASN A 203 -16.13 -22.77 -24.03
N PRO A 204 -16.07 -21.62 -24.74
CA PRO A 204 -15.24 -20.48 -24.37
C PRO A 204 -15.52 -19.91 -22.97
N ASP A 205 -16.74 -20.09 -22.45
CA ASP A 205 -17.11 -19.63 -21.10
C ASP A 205 -16.62 -20.57 -19.98
N SER A 206 -16.11 -21.76 -20.29
CA SER A 206 -15.74 -22.76 -19.28
C SER A 206 -14.71 -22.25 -18.28
N ILE A 207 -13.67 -21.56 -18.76
CA ILE A 207 -12.60 -21.03 -17.90
C ILE A 207 -13.15 -19.98 -16.93
N ARG A 208 -14.06 -19.12 -17.41
CA ARG A 208 -14.72 -18.11 -16.59
C ARG A 208 -15.62 -18.76 -15.54
N MET A 209 -16.49 -19.68 -15.94
CA MET A 209 -17.39 -20.39 -15.02
C MET A 209 -16.63 -21.18 -13.94
N LEU A 210 -15.55 -21.88 -14.33
CA LEU A 210 -14.72 -22.62 -13.38
C LEU A 210 -13.98 -21.68 -12.43
N SER A 211 -13.46 -20.55 -12.93
CA SER A 211 -12.82 -19.53 -12.10
C SER A 211 -13.79 -18.88 -11.11
N GLU A 212 -15.00 -18.52 -11.55
CA GLU A 212 -16.06 -17.96 -10.68
C GLU A 212 -16.48 -18.96 -9.59
N LYS A 213 -16.63 -20.25 -9.96
CA LYS A 213 -16.91 -21.33 -9.03
C LYS A 213 -15.79 -21.50 -8.00
N ALA A 214 -14.54 -21.48 -8.46
CA ALA A 214 -13.36 -21.54 -7.59
C ALA A 214 -13.32 -20.38 -6.61
N ALA A 215 -13.46 -19.14 -7.08
CA ALA A 215 -13.47 -17.95 -6.23
C ALA A 215 -14.55 -18.03 -5.14
N LYS A 216 -15.76 -18.46 -5.51
CA LYS A 216 -16.86 -18.66 -4.55
C LYS A 216 -16.51 -19.70 -3.50
N LYS A 217 -15.98 -20.87 -3.91
CA LYS A 217 -15.61 -21.95 -2.99
C LYS A 217 -14.43 -21.60 -2.08
N LEU A 218 -13.46 -20.81 -2.56
CA LEU A 218 -12.33 -20.34 -1.75
C LEU A 218 -12.76 -19.42 -0.61
N SER A 219 -13.90 -18.73 -0.74
CA SER A 219 -14.47 -17.90 0.32
C SER A 219 -15.24 -18.67 1.40
N GLU A 220 -15.48 -19.97 1.20
CA GLU A 220 -16.24 -20.80 2.15
C GLU A 220 -15.37 -21.22 3.35
N PRO A 221 -15.89 -21.17 4.60
CA PRO A 221 -15.14 -21.53 5.80
C PRO A 221 -14.52 -22.94 5.76
N GLU A 222 -15.20 -23.90 5.15
CA GLU A 222 -14.71 -25.29 5.03
C GLU A 222 -13.41 -25.37 4.22
N THR A 223 -13.32 -24.58 3.15
CA THR A 223 -12.12 -24.51 2.29
C THR A 223 -10.96 -23.85 3.03
N LEU A 224 -11.24 -22.76 3.75
CA LEU A 224 -10.25 -22.06 4.58
C LEU A 224 -9.71 -22.95 5.71
N MET A 225 -10.57 -23.76 6.34
CA MET A 225 -10.13 -24.74 7.34
C MET A 225 -9.16 -25.78 6.76
N LYS A 226 -9.41 -26.26 5.53
CA LYS A 226 -8.51 -27.21 4.86
C LYS A 226 -7.15 -26.59 4.59
N LEU A 227 -7.10 -25.34 4.11
CA LEU A 227 -5.85 -24.61 3.90
C LEU A 227 -4.98 -24.57 5.16
N ARG A 228 -5.60 -24.39 6.34
CA ARG A 228 -4.87 -24.39 7.62
C ARG A 228 -4.14 -25.69 7.93
N THR A 229 -4.65 -26.81 7.43
CA THR A 229 -4.14 -28.17 7.72
C THR A 229 -3.27 -28.77 6.61
N MET A 230 -3.05 -28.03 5.52
CA MET A 230 -2.26 -28.52 4.40
C MET A 230 -0.78 -28.69 4.75
N GLU A 231 -0.14 -29.67 4.12
CA GLU A 231 1.28 -29.95 4.25
C GLU A 231 2.15 -28.79 3.74
N ASP A 232 3.31 -28.65 4.37
CA ASP A 232 4.23 -27.55 4.14
C ASP A 232 5.32 -27.87 3.16
N VAL A 233 5.70 -26.83 2.40
CA VAL A 233 7.05 -26.81 1.86
C VAL A 233 7.98 -26.56 3.04
N GLN A 234 8.80 -27.56 3.37
CA GLN A 234 9.84 -27.42 4.39
C GLN A 234 10.82 -26.33 3.95
N ASN A 235 10.62 -25.12 4.47
CA ASN A 235 11.45 -23.97 4.21
C ASN A 235 11.85 -23.31 5.54
N HIS A 236 13.16 -23.29 5.79
CA HIS A 236 13.75 -22.73 7.01
C HIS A 236 14.57 -21.47 6.73
N GLU A 237 14.68 -21.08 5.46
CA GLU A 237 15.54 -19.97 5.00
C GLU A 237 14.78 -18.64 4.94
N LEU A 238 13.44 -18.66 4.95
CA LEU A 238 12.62 -17.47 4.75
C LEU A 238 11.68 -17.20 5.94
N ARG A 239 11.47 -15.92 6.22
CA ARG A 239 10.63 -15.42 7.32
C ARG A 239 9.65 -14.39 6.80
N LEU A 240 8.37 -14.58 7.10
CA LEU A 240 7.36 -13.55 6.94
C LEU A 240 7.40 -12.67 8.18
N CYS A 241 7.65 -11.38 7.99
CA CYS A 241 7.82 -10.41 9.07
C CYS A 241 6.72 -9.35 8.98
N GLN A 242 6.28 -8.85 10.12
CA GLN A 242 5.30 -7.76 10.21
C GLN A 242 5.83 -6.69 11.14
N ILE A 243 5.69 -5.44 10.70
CA ILE A 243 5.83 -4.25 11.52
C ILE A 243 4.44 -3.63 11.64
N ASP A 244 3.99 -3.40 12.86
CA ASP A 244 2.70 -2.79 13.14
C ASP A 244 2.89 -1.51 13.95
N ILE A 245 2.37 -0.39 13.45
CA ILE A 245 2.41 0.90 14.12
C ILE A 245 1.16 1.06 14.98
N GLY A 246 1.35 0.99 16.30
CA GLY A 246 0.31 1.25 17.28
C GLY A 246 0.19 2.73 17.66
N GLY A 247 -1.02 3.14 18.04
CA GLY A 247 -1.30 4.51 18.52
C GLY A 247 -1.60 5.53 17.41
N ILE A 248 -1.84 5.09 16.18
CA ILE A 248 -2.14 5.96 15.02
C ILE A 248 -3.30 6.92 15.30
N GLN A 249 -4.45 6.40 15.73
CA GLN A 249 -5.63 7.22 16.00
C GLN A 249 -5.40 8.22 17.13
N GLU A 250 -4.69 7.82 18.19
CA GLU A 250 -4.31 8.72 19.28
C GLU A 250 -3.37 9.83 18.79
N PHE A 251 -2.42 9.49 17.92
CA PHE A 251 -1.48 10.46 17.34
C PHE A 251 -2.17 11.44 16.39
N ILE A 252 -3.07 10.96 15.51
CA ILE A 252 -3.83 11.81 14.58
C ILE A 252 -4.75 12.74 15.35
N MET A 253 -5.51 12.20 16.31
CA MET A 253 -6.51 12.93 17.09
C MET A 253 -5.94 13.63 18.32
N ARG A 254 -4.60 13.70 18.46
CA ARG A 254 -3.93 14.38 19.57
C ARG A 254 -4.24 15.87 19.64
N THR A 255 -4.77 16.45 18.57
CA THR A 255 -5.06 17.87 18.40
C THR A 255 -6.41 18.04 17.73
N ARG A 256 -7.07 19.18 17.97
CA ARG A 256 -8.34 19.55 17.33
C ARG A 256 -8.17 20.48 16.13
N ASP A 257 -6.96 20.98 15.90
CA ASP A 257 -6.66 21.84 14.75
C ASP A 257 -6.58 21.00 13.47
N LEU A 258 -7.42 21.32 12.49
CA LEU A 258 -7.57 20.54 11.25
C LEU A 258 -6.28 20.44 10.43
N ARG A 259 -5.46 21.51 10.41
CA ARG A 259 -4.14 21.51 9.75
C ARG A 259 -3.24 20.46 10.37
N SER A 260 -3.20 20.44 11.69
CA SER A 260 -2.39 19.50 12.45
C SER A 260 -2.90 18.06 12.32
N VAL A 261 -4.23 17.84 12.26
CA VAL A 261 -4.82 16.51 11.98
C VAL A 261 -4.40 16.00 10.60
N ALA A 262 -4.51 16.83 9.56
CA ALA A 262 -4.07 16.47 8.21
C ALA A 262 -2.56 16.17 8.16
N ALA A 263 -1.74 16.98 8.86
CA ALA A 263 -0.31 16.74 8.98
C ALA A 263 0.00 15.41 9.69
N SER A 264 -0.70 15.11 10.80
CA SER A 264 -0.51 13.86 11.52
C SER A 264 -0.82 12.65 10.65
N SER A 265 -1.93 12.69 9.89
CA SER A 265 -2.27 11.62 8.95
C SER A 265 -1.16 11.40 7.93
N LEU A 266 -0.65 12.48 7.33
CA LEU A 266 0.43 12.39 6.36
C LEU A 266 1.74 11.88 6.98
N VAL A 267 2.03 12.23 8.23
CA VAL A 267 3.20 11.68 8.95
C VAL A 267 3.08 10.16 9.06
N ILE A 268 1.91 9.60 9.37
CA ILE A 268 1.70 8.14 9.41
C ILE A 268 1.96 7.51 8.05
N ASP A 269 1.41 8.10 6.99
CA ASP A 269 1.62 7.61 5.62
C ASP A 269 3.10 7.62 5.26
N MET A 270 3.83 8.69 5.60
CA MET A 270 5.25 8.83 5.29
C MET A 270 6.15 7.94 6.14
N VAL A 271 5.81 7.75 7.41
CA VAL A 271 6.49 6.79 8.30
C VAL A 271 6.38 5.40 7.70
N THR A 272 5.15 4.99 7.34
CA THR A 272 4.85 3.64 6.86
C THR A 272 5.44 3.41 5.47
N SER A 273 5.17 4.31 4.52
CA SER A 273 5.52 4.14 3.10
C SER A 273 7.00 4.34 2.79
N THR A 274 7.70 5.17 3.56
CA THR A 274 9.00 5.69 3.15
C THR A 274 10.03 5.66 4.27
N GLN A 275 9.72 6.21 5.44
CA GLN A 275 10.71 6.36 6.50
C GLN A 275 11.15 5.01 7.08
N LEU A 276 10.21 4.15 7.46
CA LEU A 276 10.52 2.82 8.00
C LEU A 276 11.34 1.98 7.01
N PRO A 277 10.97 1.86 5.71
CA PRO A 277 11.82 1.20 4.73
C PRO A 277 13.24 1.76 4.69
N ILE A 278 13.42 3.09 4.73
CA ILE A 278 14.75 3.72 4.74
C ILE A 278 15.52 3.41 6.02
N LEU A 279 14.88 3.45 7.19
CA LEU A 279 15.51 3.15 8.47
C LEU A 279 15.98 1.69 8.53
N ILE A 280 15.10 0.77 8.13
CA ILE A 280 15.40 -0.67 8.02
C ILE A 280 16.56 -0.88 7.05
N GLN A 281 16.50 -0.22 5.89
CA GLN A 281 17.53 -0.30 4.86
C GLN A 281 18.89 0.18 5.38
N HIS A 282 18.94 1.34 6.02
CA HIS A 282 20.17 1.87 6.60
C HIS A 282 20.72 0.93 7.68
N GLU A 283 19.86 0.38 8.51
CA GLU A 283 20.25 -0.51 9.60
C GLU A 283 20.82 -1.84 9.08
N MET A 284 20.18 -2.44 8.10
CA MET A 284 20.65 -3.72 7.52
C MET A 284 21.96 -3.54 6.74
N VAL A 285 22.14 -2.43 6.02
CA VAL A 285 23.43 -2.10 5.38
C VAL A 285 24.52 -1.92 6.43
N ARG A 286 24.23 -1.21 7.52
CA ARG A 286 25.19 -0.98 8.61
C ARG A 286 25.64 -2.28 9.28
N ARG A 287 24.70 -3.19 9.55
CA ARG A 287 24.95 -4.38 10.37
C ARG A 287 25.44 -5.59 9.60
N CYS A 288 24.87 -5.83 8.41
CA CYS A 288 25.20 -7.02 7.61
C CYS A 288 25.57 -6.70 6.17
N GLY A 289 25.66 -5.43 5.78
CA GLY A 289 26.06 -5.03 4.42
C GLY A 289 24.99 -5.33 3.36
N VAL A 290 23.75 -5.62 3.77
CA VAL A 290 22.69 -6.08 2.87
C VAL A 290 21.74 -4.95 2.49
N TRP A 291 21.58 -4.76 1.18
CA TRP A 291 20.53 -3.90 0.63
C TRP A 291 19.23 -4.69 0.45
N ILE A 292 18.17 -4.30 1.15
CA ILE A 292 16.85 -4.94 1.05
C ILE A 292 16.14 -4.36 -0.19
N PRO A 293 15.73 -5.20 -1.13
CA PRO A 293 15.06 -4.74 -2.32
C PRO A 293 13.63 -4.29 -2.00
N HIS A 294 13.10 -3.31 -2.76
CA HIS A 294 11.77 -2.76 -2.47
C HIS A 294 10.66 -3.79 -2.58
N GLU A 295 10.77 -4.75 -3.50
CA GLU A 295 9.82 -5.85 -3.65
C GLU A 295 9.76 -6.79 -2.43
N ALA A 296 10.74 -6.74 -1.51
CA ALA A 296 10.69 -7.50 -0.25
C ALA A 296 9.72 -6.90 0.77
N PHE A 297 9.31 -5.64 0.58
CA PHE A 297 8.27 -4.97 1.34
C PHE A 297 6.92 -5.24 0.66
N ILE A 298 6.37 -6.41 0.93
CA ILE A 298 5.18 -6.96 0.26
C ILE A 298 3.95 -6.07 0.47
N ILE A 299 3.76 -5.55 1.68
CA ILE A 299 2.63 -4.70 2.03
C ILE A 299 3.16 -3.47 2.75
N ILE A 300 2.68 -2.29 2.34
CA ILE A 300 3.04 -1.02 2.94
C ILE A 300 1.78 -0.14 2.99
N SER A 301 0.91 -0.38 3.98
CA SER A 301 -0.39 0.30 4.06
C SER A 301 -0.97 0.27 5.48
N GLY A 302 -1.82 1.25 5.80
CA GLY A 302 -2.62 1.27 7.04
C GLY A 302 -1.81 1.20 8.33
N GLY A 303 -0.58 1.71 8.33
CA GLY A 303 0.33 1.61 9.49
C GLY A 303 0.94 0.22 9.70
N THR A 304 0.84 -0.67 8.72
CA THR A 304 1.45 -2.00 8.74
C THR A 304 2.43 -2.15 7.59
N LEU A 305 3.57 -2.78 7.86
CA LEU A 305 4.51 -3.25 6.84
C LEU A 305 4.67 -4.76 6.96
N THR A 306 4.46 -5.48 5.86
CA THR A 306 4.74 -6.91 5.78
C THR A 306 5.94 -7.13 4.88
N LEU A 307 6.93 -7.89 5.35
CA LEU A 307 8.16 -8.17 4.62
C LEU A 307 8.37 -9.68 4.50
N LEU A 308 8.99 -10.10 3.40
CA LEU A 308 9.55 -11.45 3.27
C LEU A 308 11.06 -11.33 3.20
N LEU A 309 11.73 -11.89 4.21
CA LEU A 309 13.16 -11.72 4.42
C LEU A 309 13.88 -13.08 4.56
N PRO A 310 15.18 -13.13 4.23
CA PRO A 310 16.03 -14.22 4.66
C PRO A 310 16.02 -14.38 6.18
N GLN A 311 16.14 -15.60 6.66
CA GLN A 311 16.15 -15.95 8.07
C GLN A 311 17.25 -15.20 8.83
N LYS A 312 18.44 -15.03 8.24
CA LYS A 312 19.54 -14.26 8.83
C LYS A 312 19.20 -12.77 9.00
N ILE A 313 18.58 -12.17 7.99
CA ILE A 313 18.23 -10.74 7.98
C ILE A 313 17.06 -10.46 8.92
N ALA A 314 16.04 -11.32 8.93
CA ALA A 314 14.91 -11.21 9.86
C ALA A 314 15.37 -11.25 11.32
N LYS A 315 16.31 -12.13 11.67
CA LYS A 315 16.90 -12.21 13.02
C LYS A 315 17.70 -10.94 13.36
N GLU A 316 18.48 -10.43 12.42
CA GLU A 316 19.25 -9.20 12.67
C GLU A 316 18.33 -7.99 12.84
N LEU A 317 17.25 -7.91 12.06
CA LEU A 317 16.23 -6.89 12.21
C LEU A 317 15.52 -7.00 13.57
N GLU A 318 15.18 -8.20 14.01
CA GLU A 318 14.59 -8.44 15.34
C GLU A 318 15.52 -7.96 16.47
N ASN A 319 16.82 -8.31 16.38
CA ASN A 319 17.83 -7.92 17.35
C ASN A 319 18.10 -6.41 17.39
N SER A 320 17.89 -5.71 16.27
CA SER A 320 18.13 -4.27 16.12
C SER A 320 16.85 -3.44 16.18
N TRP A 321 15.68 -4.06 16.34
CA TRP A 321 14.38 -3.39 16.20
C TRP A 321 14.24 -2.18 17.13
N ARG A 322 14.80 -2.28 18.34
CA ARG A 322 14.75 -1.18 19.32
C ARG A 322 15.43 0.09 18.82
N ASP A 323 16.53 -0.03 18.08
CA ASP A 323 17.24 1.12 17.50
C ASP A 323 16.37 1.84 16.44
N ILE A 324 15.46 1.11 15.80
CA ILE A 324 14.53 1.62 14.78
C ILE A 324 13.26 2.18 15.41
N SER A 325 12.75 1.58 16.49
CA SER A 325 11.45 1.96 17.09
C SER A 325 11.52 3.20 17.97
N ILE A 326 12.66 3.48 18.62
CA ILE A 326 12.81 4.60 19.58
C ILE A 326 12.40 5.96 18.98
N PRO A 327 12.85 6.38 17.77
CA PRO A 327 12.46 7.66 17.20
C PRO A 327 10.96 7.82 16.95
N LEU A 328 10.24 6.71 16.74
CA LEU A 328 8.78 6.71 16.60
C LEU A 328 8.12 6.91 17.97
N GLU A 329 8.64 6.22 18.99
CA GLU A 329 8.11 6.28 20.37
C GLU A 329 8.24 7.68 20.97
N GLU A 330 9.31 8.41 20.65
CA GLU A 330 9.54 9.80 21.09
C GLU A 330 8.41 10.77 20.67
N ILE A 331 7.75 10.51 19.54
CA ILE A 331 6.63 11.33 19.06
C ILE A 331 5.26 10.78 19.46
N GLY A 332 5.23 9.65 20.16
CA GLY A 332 4.01 8.97 20.61
C GLY A 332 3.52 7.84 19.70
N LEU A 333 4.33 7.37 18.75
CA LEU A 333 4.01 6.21 17.91
C LEU A 333 4.73 4.96 18.40
N ARG A 334 4.01 3.88 18.63
CA ARG A 334 4.63 2.60 19.00
C ARG A 334 4.79 1.76 17.74
N ALA A 335 5.88 1.02 17.61
CA ALA A 335 6.09 0.13 16.47
C ALA A 335 6.55 -1.25 16.95
N PHE A 336 5.88 -2.29 16.50
CA PHE A 336 6.09 -3.67 16.94
C PHE A 336 6.59 -4.51 15.78
N PHE A 337 7.65 -5.28 16.00
CA PHE A 337 8.16 -6.25 15.03
C PHE A 337 7.81 -7.67 15.47
N ALA A 338 7.25 -8.44 14.54
CA ALA A 338 6.98 -9.85 14.69
C ALA A 338 7.45 -10.62 13.45
N SER A 339 7.74 -11.91 13.59
CA SER A 339 8.08 -12.76 12.46
C SER A 339 7.69 -14.22 12.64
N ALA A 340 7.18 -14.82 11.57
CA ALA A 340 6.80 -16.23 11.45
C ALA A 340 7.59 -16.89 10.32
N ARG A 341 7.62 -18.22 10.28
CA ARG A 341 8.26 -18.95 9.16
C ARG A 341 7.43 -18.75 7.89
N PHE A 342 8.10 -18.72 6.75
CA PHE A 342 7.41 -18.75 5.46
C PHE A 342 7.54 -20.13 4.82
N THR A 343 6.42 -20.84 4.75
CA THR A 343 6.30 -22.24 4.31
C THR A 343 5.68 -22.37 2.91
N GLY A 344 5.27 -21.25 2.32
CA GLY A 344 4.44 -21.23 1.11
C GLY A 344 2.95 -21.37 1.40
N ASN A 345 2.53 -21.75 2.61
CA ASN A 345 1.12 -21.74 3.00
C ASN A 345 0.77 -20.42 3.71
N TYR A 346 0.50 -19.39 2.92
CA TYR A 346 0.28 -18.04 3.45
C TYR A 346 -0.86 -17.94 4.47
N TYR A 347 -1.98 -18.65 4.24
CA TYR A 347 -3.13 -18.60 5.15
C TYR A 347 -2.73 -19.05 6.57
N ARG A 348 -1.89 -20.07 6.71
CA ARG A 348 -1.37 -20.47 8.03
C ARG A 348 -0.27 -19.52 8.51
N ASP A 349 0.70 -19.21 7.67
CA ASP A 349 1.86 -18.38 8.04
C ASP A 349 1.42 -16.99 8.53
N SER A 350 0.38 -16.41 7.93
CA SER A 350 -0.21 -15.12 8.35
C SER A 350 -0.95 -15.23 9.68
N GLY A 351 -1.64 -16.35 9.96
CA GLY A 351 -2.25 -16.63 11.24
C GLY A 351 -1.24 -16.77 12.37
N GLU A 352 -0.11 -17.44 12.13
CA GLU A 352 1.01 -17.51 13.07
C GLU A 352 1.62 -16.13 13.32
N LEU A 353 1.88 -15.37 12.25
CA LEU A 353 2.43 -14.02 12.33
C LEU A 353 1.51 -13.06 13.11
N ALA A 354 0.20 -13.15 12.89
CA ALA A 354 -0.78 -12.36 13.64
C ALA A 354 -0.76 -12.69 15.14
N GLY A 355 -0.63 -13.98 15.49
CA GLY A 355 -0.47 -14.42 16.88
C GLY A 355 0.79 -13.85 17.53
N GLU A 356 1.93 -13.92 16.83
CA GLU A 356 3.20 -13.34 17.30
C GLU A 356 3.11 -11.82 17.44
N SER A 357 2.51 -11.12 16.46
CA SER A 357 2.27 -9.68 16.51
C SER A 357 1.44 -9.28 17.73
N TYR A 358 0.38 -10.03 18.02
CA TYR A 358 -0.44 -9.80 19.21
C TYR A 358 0.34 -9.99 20.51
N ILE A 359 1.16 -11.05 20.61
CA ILE A 359 2.03 -11.28 21.78
C ILE A 359 3.01 -10.12 21.95
N ARG A 360 3.65 -9.66 20.87
CA ARG A 360 4.59 -8.53 20.91
C ARG A 360 3.93 -7.23 21.39
N LYS A 361 2.70 -6.96 20.97
CA LYS A 361 1.91 -5.80 21.44
C LYS A 361 1.59 -5.85 22.93
N LEU A 362 1.33 -7.05 23.46
CA LEU A 362 1.03 -7.24 24.88
C LEU A 362 2.26 -7.23 25.79
N THR A 363 3.40 -7.72 25.26
CA THR A 363 4.63 -7.94 26.04
C THR A 363 5.64 -6.80 25.90
N SER A 364 5.44 -5.88 24.96
CA SER A 364 6.31 -4.72 24.80
C SER A 364 6.25 -3.82 26.04
N GLU A 365 7.38 -3.63 26.69
CA GLU A 365 7.51 -2.55 27.67
C GLU A 365 7.50 -1.21 26.93
N PRO A 366 6.73 -0.21 27.39
CA PRO A 366 6.86 1.15 26.86
C PRO A 366 8.32 1.60 27.00
N ALA A 367 8.85 2.40 26.05
CA ALA A 367 10.01 3.23 26.36
C ALA A 367 9.79 3.87 27.72
N ALA A 368 10.80 3.81 28.60
CA ALA A 368 10.74 4.35 29.95
C ALA A 368 10.08 5.74 29.89
N GLN A 369 8.80 5.80 30.25
CA GLN A 369 8.05 7.04 30.15
C GLN A 369 8.67 7.94 31.21
N THR A 370 9.30 9.02 30.76
CA THR A 370 9.80 10.02 31.68
C THR A 370 8.56 10.62 32.32
N ILE A 371 8.33 10.34 33.61
CA ILE A 371 7.26 11.00 34.35
C ILE A 371 7.66 12.47 34.44
N VAL A 372 7.16 13.28 33.50
CA VAL A 372 7.35 14.72 33.54
C VAL A 372 6.31 15.26 34.51
N ALA A 373 6.75 15.54 35.74
CA ALA A 373 5.92 16.29 36.67
C ALA A 373 5.63 17.66 36.03
N ALA A 374 4.36 17.93 35.71
CA ALA A 374 3.96 19.26 35.27
C ALA A 374 4.37 20.26 36.37
N PRO A 375 5.09 21.34 36.05
CA PRO A 375 5.47 22.32 37.06
C PRO A 375 4.21 22.94 37.67
N ILE A 376 3.88 22.55 38.90
CA ILE A 376 2.80 23.15 39.69
C ILE A 376 3.38 24.41 40.34
N SER A 377 3.55 25.47 39.55
CA SER A 377 3.93 26.78 40.08
C SER A 377 2.74 27.73 40.05
N GLY A 378 1.91 27.71 41.10
CA GLY A 378 1.04 28.82 41.56
C GLY A 378 -0.09 29.34 40.65
N ALA A 379 -0.04 29.05 39.36
CA ALA A 379 -1.10 29.22 38.38
C ALA A 379 -1.15 27.92 37.58
N SER A 380 -2.35 27.47 37.24
CA SER A 380 -2.66 26.18 36.57
C SER A 380 -1.50 25.64 35.72
N PRO A 381 -1.10 24.35 35.85
CA PRO A 381 -0.07 23.77 34.98
C PRO A 381 -0.42 24.08 33.53
N SER A 382 0.41 24.88 32.86
CA SER A 382 0.15 25.27 31.47
C SER A 382 0.38 24.04 30.61
N LEU A 383 -0.71 23.43 30.14
CA LEU A 383 -0.67 22.39 29.13
C LEU A 383 -0.69 23.03 27.75
N CYS A 384 -0.17 22.32 26.75
CA CYS A 384 -0.31 22.70 25.35
C CYS A 384 -1.77 23.02 25.00
N THR A 385 -2.04 24.17 24.41
CA THR A 385 -3.39 24.63 24.03
C THR A 385 -4.01 23.82 22.89
N SER A 386 -3.21 23.02 22.18
CA SER A 386 -3.67 22.16 21.09
C SER A 386 -4.00 20.74 21.53
N CYS A 387 -3.10 20.09 22.30
CA CYS A 387 -3.29 18.70 22.73
C CYS A 387 -3.78 18.51 24.16
N TYR A 388 -3.65 19.53 25.02
CA TYR A 388 -4.01 19.47 26.44
C TYR A 388 -3.38 18.29 27.19
N ARG A 389 -2.23 17.77 26.71
CA ARG A 389 -1.55 16.59 27.26
C ARG A 389 -0.11 16.89 27.67
N ASP A 390 0.66 17.46 26.75
CA ASP A 390 2.10 17.69 26.92
C ASP A 390 2.35 19.15 27.36
N PRO A 391 3.45 19.44 28.08
CA PRO A 391 3.82 20.82 28.41
C PRO A 391 4.16 21.62 27.13
N PRO A 392 3.88 22.94 27.10
CA PRO A 392 4.23 23.80 26.00
C PRO A 392 5.75 23.89 25.82
N ALA A 393 6.18 24.17 24.59
CA ALA A 393 7.57 24.49 24.29
C ALA A 393 7.94 25.85 24.90
N PRO A 394 9.24 26.12 25.14
CA PRO A 394 9.68 27.44 25.61
C PRO A 394 9.20 28.56 24.68
N ASN A 395 8.52 29.57 25.24
CA ASN A 395 7.95 30.72 24.52
C ASN A 395 6.83 30.40 23.52
N ASP A 396 6.15 29.26 23.66
CA ASP A 396 5.00 28.88 22.84
C ASP A 396 3.83 28.46 23.74
N ASP A 397 2.60 28.47 23.22
CA ASP A 397 1.43 27.89 23.89
C ASP A 397 1.20 26.42 23.48
N LYS A 398 1.96 25.93 22.49
CA LYS A 398 1.93 24.55 21.96
C LYS A 398 3.16 23.76 22.41
N CYS A 399 3.00 22.45 22.61
CA CYS A 399 4.15 21.55 22.78
C CYS A 399 4.94 21.40 21.48
N HIS A 400 6.20 20.94 21.58
CA HIS A 400 7.09 20.78 20.42
C HIS A 400 6.43 20.00 19.26
N THR A 401 5.79 18.86 19.54
CA THR A 401 5.16 18.06 18.49
C THR A 401 3.96 18.76 17.85
N CYS A 402 3.09 19.40 18.64
CA CYS A 402 1.93 20.12 18.10
C CYS A 402 2.37 21.32 17.26
N ARG A 403 3.43 22.02 17.66
CA ARG A 403 4.00 23.13 16.89
C ARG A 403 4.54 22.65 15.54
N GLU A 404 5.32 21.57 15.54
CA GLU A 404 5.88 21.02 14.29
C GLU A 404 4.77 20.51 13.35
N LEU A 405 3.74 19.83 13.87
CA LEU A 405 2.58 19.40 13.09
C LEU A 405 1.80 20.57 12.52
N TYR A 406 1.63 21.64 13.30
CA TYR A 406 0.96 22.86 12.86
C TYR A 406 1.71 23.53 11.70
N GLU A 407 3.04 23.64 11.80
CA GLU A 407 3.89 24.19 10.74
C GLU A 407 3.78 23.37 9.45
N VAL A 408 3.89 22.04 9.54
CA VAL A 408 3.71 21.15 8.38
C VAL A 408 2.31 21.30 7.81
N GLY A 409 1.28 21.20 8.64
CA GLY A 409 -0.12 21.30 8.25
C GLY A 409 -0.43 22.60 7.52
N SER A 410 0.13 23.71 7.99
CA SER A 410 -0.02 25.02 7.35
C SER A 410 0.55 25.06 5.93
N SER A 411 1.56 24.25 5.62
CA SER A 411 2.17 24.18 4.28
C SER A 411 1.44 23.26 3.29
N ILE A 412 0.59 22.34 3.77
CA ILE A 412 -0.04 21.29 2.94
C ILE A 412 -1.56 21.31 2.92
N HIS A 413 -2.20 21.99 3.87
CA HIS A 413 -3.65 21.89 4.06
C HIS A 413 -4.40 22.92 3.18
N PHE A 414 -5.19 23.82 3.79
CA PHE A 414 -6.15 24.63 3.04
C PHE A 414 -5.53 25.55 2.00
N LYS A 415 -4.50 26.33 2.34
CA LYS A 415 -3.87 27.25 1.39
C LYS A 415 -3.29 26.51 0.18
N LYS A 416 -2.63 25.37 0.41
CA LYS A 416 -2.08 24.59 -0.70
C LYS A 416 -3.16 24.05 -1.61
N LYS A 417 -4.24 23.49 -1.04
CA LYS A 417 -5.41 23.01 -1.79
C LYS A 417 -6.13 24.13 -2.54
N TRP A 418 -6.16 25.32 -1.95
CA TRP A 418 -6.73 26.52 -2.56
C TRP A 418 -6.07 26.85 -3.90
N ASP A 419 -4.75 26.75 -3.93
CA ASP A 419 -3.92 27.12 -5.07
C ASP A 419 -3.82 26.00 -6.11
N THR A 420 -3.86 24.72 -5.70
CA THR A 420 -3.72 23.58 -6.63
C THR A 420 -5.03 23.18 -7.29
N GLY A 421 -6.14 23.21 -6.53
CA GLY A 421 -7.41 22.64 -6.96
C GLY A 421 -7.39 21.13 -7.20
N VAL A 422 -8.47 20.65 -7.82
CA VAL A 422 -8.67 19.27 -8.25
C VAL A 422 -9.20 19.25 -9.68
N ARG A 423 -8.92 18.19 -10.44
CA ARG A 423 -9.51 17.98 -11.77
C ARG A 423 -10.57 16.89 -11.68
N VAL A 424 -11.80 17.22 -12.09
CA VAL A 424 -12.93 16.27 -12.11
C VAL A 424 -13.62 16.38 -13.46
N SER A 425 -13.84 15.25 -14.14
CA SER A 425 -14.43 15.21 -15.50
C SER A 425 -13.71 16.10 -16.53
N GLY A 426 -12.38 16.21 -16.43
CA GLY A 426 -11.57 17.06 -17.32
C GLY A 426 -11.64 18.57 -17.03
N VAL A 427 -12.40 18.99 -16.02
CA VAL A 427 -12.53 20.39 -15.59
C VAL A 427 -11.63 20.66 -14.39
N ASP A 428 -10.79 21.68 -14.49
CA ASP A 428 -9.94 22.15 -13.38
C ASP A 428 -10.77 23.00 -12.41
N MET A 429 -10.95 22.49 -11.20
CA MET A 429 -11.69 23.12 -10.11
C MET A 429 -10.71 23.67 -9.09
N VAL A 430 -10.23 24.88 -9.35
CA VAL A 430 -9.27 25.59 -8.50
C VAL A 430 -10.01 26.56 -7.59
N PRO A 431 -10.03 26.35 -6.25
CA PRO A 431 -10.76 27.21 -5.33
C PRO A 431 -10.46 28.70 -5.51
N GLU A 432 -9.20 29.08 -5.77
CA GLU A 432 -8.83 30.48 -6.05
C GLU A 432 -9.61 31.10 -7.22
N LYS A 433 -9.84 30.33 -8.29
CA LYS A 433 -10.58 30.81 -9.46
C LYS A 433 -12.09 30.94 -9.20
N VAL A 434 -12.57 30.27 -8.16
CA VAL A 434 -14.00 30.13 -7.86
C VAL A 434 -14.44 31.10 -6.76
N PHE A 435 -13.61 31.26 -5.73
CA PHE A 435 -13.91 32.03 -4.53
C PHE A 435 -13.02 33.28 -4.39
N GLY A 436 -12.04 33.45 -5.29
CA GLY A 436 -11.11 34.58 -5.29
C GLY A 436 -9.81 34.31 -4.55
N ASN A 437 -9.04 35.37 -4.31
CA ASN A 437 -7.75 35.27 -3.64
C ASN A 437 -7.91 34.78 -2.20
N TRP A 438 -6.92 34.03 -1.73
CA TRP A 438 -6.81 33.70 -0.31
C TRP A 438 -6.66 35.00 0.51
N GLY A 439 -7.62 35.28 1.39
CA GLY A 439 -7.63 36.47 2.23
C GLY A 439 -6.74 36.34 3.47
N ASP A 440 -6.68 37.42 4.26
CA ASP A 440 -6.18 37.38 5.63
C ASP A 440 -7.13 36.59 6.55
N GLU A 441 -6.58 35.87 7.54
CA GLU A 441 -7.33 34.94 8.40
C GLU A 441 -8.51 35.59 9.16
N GLN A 442 -8.58 36.92 9.22
CA GLN A 442 -9.65 37.66 9.90
C GLN A 442 -10.90 37.88 9.02
N SER A 443 -10.77 37.89 7.69
CA SER A 443 -11.91 38.06 6.76
C SER A 443 -12.22 36.81 5.94
N PHE A 444 -11.48 35.73 6.15
CA PHE A 444 -11.55 34.50 5.36
C PHE A 444 -11.81 33.31 6.29
N ASP A 445 -13.02 32.76 6.22
CA ASP A 445 -13.40 31.56 6.96
C ASP A 445 -13.54 30.36 6.00
N VAL A 446 -12.55 29.47 6.04
CA VAL A 446 -12.53 28.26 5.23
C VAL A 446 -13.72 27.34 5.53
N MET A 447 -14.23 27.35 6.77
CA MET A 447 -15.40 26.56 7.13
C MET A 447 -16.67 27.08 6.45
N TYR A 448 -16.74 28.38 6.17
CA TYR A 448 -17.81 28.99 5.38
C TYR A 448 -17.79 28.48 3.94
N VAL A 449 -16.59 28.42 3.33
CA VAL A 449 -16.42 27.85 1.97
C VAL A 449 -16.74 26.35 1.95
N VAL A 450 -16.28 25.58 2.95
CA VAL A 450 -16.58 24.14 3.07
C VAL A 450 -18.07 23.88 3.30
N ALA A 451 -18.80 24.77 3.98
CA ALA A 451 -20.25 24.71 4.11
C ALA A 451 -20.99 24.98 2.79
N GLY A 452 -20.26 25.38 1.75
CA GLY A 452 -20.77 25.64 0.40
C GLY A 452 -21.26 27.07 0.21
N HIS A 453 -20.77 28.06 0.97
CA HIS A 453 -21.07 29.45 0.68
C HIS A 453 -20.37 29.96 -0.59
N ARG A 454 -20.92 31.01 -1.21
CA ARG A 454 -20.37 31.58 -2.45
C ARG A 454 -19.17 32.48 -2.19
N THR A 455 -19.12 33.10 -1.02
CA THR A 455 -18.04 33.96 -0.54
C THR A 455 -17.36 33.32 0.66
N PRO A 456 -16.09 33.63 0.92
CA PRO A 456 -15.37 33.14 2.10
C PRO A 456 -15.71 33.89 3.39
N SER A 457 -16.67 34.83 3.35
CA SER A 457 -17.11 35.64 4.47
C SER A 457 -18.64 35.73 4.50
N GLN A 458 -19.18 35.81 5.72
CA GLN A 458 -20.61 36.00 5.93
C GLN A 458 -21.04 37.43 5.60
N GLU A 459 -22.05 37.56 4.73
CA GLU A 459 -22.72 38.84 4.50
C GLU A 459 -23.84 39.08 5.54
N PRO A 460 -24.11 40.34 5.94
CA PRO A 460 -25.20 40.66 6.86
C PRO A 460 -26.56 40.15 6.34
N GLY A 461 -27.23 39.31 7.14
CA GLY A 461 -28.53 38.72 6.77
C GLY A 461 -28.45 37.44 5.93
N GLU A 462 -27.25 36.98 5.57
CA GLU A 462 -27.07 35.68 4.90
C GLU A 462 -27.37 34.53 5.86
N ARG A 463 -28.16 33.55 5.38
CA ARG A 463 -28.39 32.30 6.09
C ARG A 463 -27.11 31.47 6.11
N VAL A 464 -26.58 31.23 7.30
CA VAL A 464 -25.43 30.32 7.51
C VAL A 464 -25.81 28.89 7.12
N ARG A 465 -25.00 28.28 6.24
CA ARG A 465 -25.11 26.88 5.83
C ARG A 465 -24.40 26.00 6.84
N ASN A 466 -24.87 24.77 6.97
CA ASN A 466 -24.27 23.79 7.87
C ASN A 466 -23.14 23.02 7.17
N VAL A 467 -22.13 22.64 7.95
CA VAL A 467 -21.11 21.66 7.57
C VAL A 467 -21.51 20.30 8.13
N ALA A 468 -21.37 19.26 7.32
CA ALA A 468 -21.44 17.87 7.76
C ALA A 468 -20.03 17.29 7.89
N VAL A 469 -19.85 16.44 8.91
CA VAL A 469 -18.68 15.58 9.07
C VAL A 469 -19.08 14.19 8.61
N VAL A 470 -18.40 13.65 7.62
CA VAL A 470 -18.62 12.28 7.13
C VAL A 470 -17.35 11.48 7.41
N LYS A 471 -17.48 10.47 8.27
CA LYS A 471 -16.45 9.46 8.52
C LYS A 471 -16.88 8.15 7.85
N LEU A 472 -15.97 7.51 7.16
CA LEU A 472 -16.16 6.25 6.46
C LEU A 472 -15.18 5.23 7.03
N ASP A 473 -15.63 3.99 7.24
CA ASP A 473 -14.82 2.91 7.79
C ASP A 473 -15.26 1.58 7.17
N GLY A 474 -14.30 0.75 6.78
CA GLY A 474 -14.56 -0.54 6.14
C GLY A 474 -15.07 -1.58 7.13
N ASN A 475 -16.30 -2.07 6.93
CA ASN A 475 -16.85 -3.12 7.78
C ASN A 475 -16.07 -4.43 7.64
N LEU A 476 -15.61 -4.98 8.78
CA LEU A 476 -14.95 -6.30 8.86
C LEU A 476 -13.70 -6.44 7.98
N MET A 477 -12.97 -5.34 7.71
CA MET A 477 -11.75 -5.40 6.88
C MET A 477 -10.69 -6.34 7.45
N GLY A 478 -10.58 -6.45 8.78
CA GLY A 478 -9.70 -7.44 9.40
C GLY A 478 -10.05 -8.89 9.02
N GLU A 479 -11.34 -9.24 8.96
CA GLU A 479 -11.78 -10.57 8.51
C GLU A 479 -11.57 -10.75 7.00
N PHE A 480 -11.80 -9.68 6.22
CA PHE A 480 -11.51 -9.66 4.79
C PHE A 480 -10.04 -9.96 4.54
N PHE A 481 -9.09 -9.34 5.25
CA PHE A 481 -7.68 -9.64 5.11
C PHE A 481 -7.29 -11.01 5.66
N ALA A 482 -7.85 -11.44 6.79
CA ALA A 482 -7.57 -12.76 7.37
C ALA A 482 -7.96 -13.94 6.46
N ASN A 483 -8.96 -13.74 5.59
CA ASN A 483 -9.42 -14.74 4.63
C ASN A 483 -8.63 -14.73 3.30
N SER A 484 -7.46 -14.11 3.25
CA SER A 484 -6.57 -14.19 2.09
C SER A 484 -5.97 -15.58 1.95
N VAL A 485 -6.10 -16.19 0.76
CA VAL A 485 -5.67 -17.57 0.55
C VAL A 485 -4.21 -17.71 0.12
N SER A 486 -3.61 -16.63 -0.40
CA SER A 486 -2.20 -16.55 -0.78
C SER A 486 -1.59 -15.17 -0.49
N ILE A 487 -0.26 -15.05 -0.63
CA ILE A 487 0.43 -13.75 -0.56
C ILE A 487 -0.09 -12.80 -1.64
N SER A 488 -0.23 -13.28 -2.87
CA SER A 488 -0.68 -12.45 -3.99
C SER A 488 -2.11 -11.94 -3.78
N ASP A 489 -3.01 -12.79 -3.28
CA ASP A 489 -4.38 -12.39 -2.89
C ASP A 489 -4.34 -11.28 -1.83
N MET A 490 -3.48 -11.40 -0.82
CA MET A 490 -3.30 -10.35 0.20
C MET A 490 -2.78 -9.02 -0.40
N ILE A 491 -1.75 -9.06 -1.27
CA ILE A 491 -1.21 -7.86 -1.94
C ILE A 491 -2.32 -7.17 -2.74
N GLU A 492 -3.08 -7.95 -3.52
CA GLU A 492 -4.15 -7.43 -4.36
C GLU A 492 -5.30 -6.87 -3.54
N ARG A 493 -5.71 -7.53 -2.45
CA ARG A 493 -6.71 -6.98 -1.52
C ARG A 493 -6.24 -5.65 -0.93
N SER A 494 -4.99 -5.55 -0.53
CA SER A 494 -4.43 -4.33 0.06
C SER A 494 -4.46 -3.17 -0.94
N ALA A 495 -4.00 -3.40 -2.16
CA ALA A 495 -4.05 -2.40 -3.23
C ALA A 495 -5.50 -2.05 -3.62
N ARG A 496 -6.38 -3.05 -3.73
CA ARG A 496 -7.76 -2.86 -4.16
C ARG A 496 -8.57 -2.02 -3.18
N VAL A 497 -8.41 -2.23 -1.87
CA VAL A 497 -9.12 -1.45 -0.84
C VAL A 497 -8.78 0.04 -0.96
N ASP A 498 -7.49 0.38 -1.03
CA ASP A 498 -7.04 1.77 -1.11
C ASP A 498 -7.48 2.44 -2.43
N ILE A 499 -7.33 1.74 -3.56
CA ILE A 499 -7.75 2.23 -4.87
C ILE A 499 -9.26 2.39 -4.92
N ALA A 500 -10.04 1.43 -4.41
CA ALA A 500 -11.49 1.45 -4.41
C ALA A 500 -12.04 2.66 -3.63
N LEU A 501 -11.45 3.01 -2.48
CA LEU A 501 -11.88 4.16 -1.69
C LEU A 501 -11.62 5.48 -2.43
N LYS A 502 -10.43 5.61 -3.02
CA LYS A 502 -10.02 6.81 -3.78
C LYS A 502 -10.87 6.98 -5.04
N ASP A 503 -11.08 5.91 -5.79
CA ASP A 503 -11.94 5.88 -6.97
C ASP A 503 -13.41 6.16 -6.61
N ALA A 504 -13.91 5.60 -5.51
CA ALA A 504 -15.27 5.87 -5.04
C ALA A 504 -15.48 7.34 -4.65
N LEU A 505 -14.49 7.97 -4.01
CA LEU A 505 -14.50 9.40 -3.73
C LEU A 505 -14.52 10.23 -5.02
N GLU A 506 -13.65 9.91 -5.98
CA GLU A 506 -13.59 10.62 -7.27
C GLU A 506 -14.91 10.50 -8.05
N LYS A 507 -15.44 9.28 -8.21
CA LYS A 507 -16.73 9.03 -8.87
C LYS A 507 -17.89 9.73 -8.17
N SER A 508 -17.87 9.80 -6.84
CA SER A 508 -18.90 10.53 -6.08
C SER A 508 -18.83 12.04 -6.30
N LEU A 509 -17.64 12.60 -6.47
CA LEU A 509 -17.47 14.01 -6.85
C LEU A 509 -17.90 14.26 -8.30
N ILE A 510 -17.69 13.30 -9.22
CA ILE A 510 -18.21 13.35 -10.60
C ILE A 510 -19.74 13.36 -10.60
N ASP A 511 -20.38 12.48 -9.82
CA ASP A 511 -21.83 12.45 -9.66
C ASP A 511 -22.38 13.76 -9.09
N LEU A 512 -21.71 14.33 -8.09
CA LEU A 512 -22.06 15.64 -7.53
C LEU A 512 -21.94 16.74 -8.61
N PHE A 513 -20.83 16.76 -9.34
CA PHE A 513 -20.59 17.72 -10.41
C PHE A 513 -21.68 17.66 -11.49
N ASN A 514 -21.98 16.48 -12.00
CA ASN A 514 -22.97 16.30 -13.05
C ASN A 514 -24.39 16.61 -12.55
N GLY A 515 -24.72 16.18 -11.34
CA GLY A 515 -26.03 16.40 -10.73
C GLY A 515 -26.33 17.87 -10.50
N VAL A 516 -25.37 18.63 -9.96
CA VAL A 516 -25.52 20.08 -9.75
C VAL A 516 -25.38 20.83 -11.08
N GLY A 517 -24.49 20.40 -11.97
CA GLY A 517 -24.21 21.04 -13.25
C GLY A 517 -25.38 21.01 -14.23
N GLY A 518 -26.29 20.04 -14.09
CA GLY A 518 -27.57 20.04 -14.79
C GLY A 518 -28.50 21.19 -14.42
N LEU A 519 -28.25 21.87 -13.29
CA LEU A 519 -29.01 23.03 -12.80
C LEU A 519 -28.19 24.32 -12.90
N ASP A 520 -26.94 24.31 -12.41
CA ASP A 520 -26.03 25.45 -12.38
C ASP A 520 -24.56 24.96 -12.51
N PRO A 521 -23.92 25.18 -13.68
CA PRO A 521 -22.52 24.79 -13.90
C PRO A 521 -21.52 25.45 -12.95
N GLU A 522 -21.75 26.69 -12.53
CA GLU A 522 -20.84 27.37 -11.59
C GLU A 522 -20.99 26.79 -10.19
N ASP A 523 -22.22 26.47 -9.78
CA ASP A 523 -22.48 25.87 -8.47
C ASP A 523 -21.94 24.44 -8.38
N ALA A 524 -21.87 23.72 -9.50
CA ALA A 524 -21.23 22.41 -9.58
C ALA A 524 -19.73 22.49 -9.26
N ILE A 525 -19.03 23.45 -9.88
CA ILE A 525 -17.60 23.70 -9.62
C ILE A 525 -17.40 24.10 -8.15
N ARG A 526 -18.23 25.02 -7.63
CA ARG A 526 -18.19 25.42 -6.21
C ARG A 526 -18.37 24.23 -5.27
N SER A 527 -19.38 23.40 -5.51
CA SER A 527 -19.72 22.27 -4.64
C SER A 527 -18.58 21.26 -4.55
N VAL A 528 -17.97 20.91 -5.68
CA VAL A 528 -16.82 20.01 -5.69
C VAL A 528 -15.59 20.64 -5.04
N ALA A 529 -15.32 21.92 -5.31
CA ALA A 529 -14.22 22.64 -4.67
C ALA A 529 -14.37 22.68 -3.14
N SER A 530 -15.59 22.93 -2.64
CA SER A 530 -15.91 22.88 -1.21
C SER A 530 -15.64 21.50 -0.59
N CYS A 531 -16.07 20.42 -1.25
CA CYS A 531 -15.81 19.05 -0.79
C CYS A 531 -14.32 18.70 -0.83
N PHE A 532 -13.59 19.12 -1.87
CA PHE A 532 -12.14 18.89 -1.99
C PHE A 532 -11.35 19.62 -0.89
N LEU A 533 -11.71 20.87 -0.59
CA LEU A 533 -11.13 21.63 0.51
C LEU A 533 -11.37 20.94 1.86
N GLY A 534 -12.58 20.40 2.06
CA GLY A 534 -12.98 19.74 3.30
C GLY A 534 -12.48 18.29 3.47
N LEU A 535 -11.92 17.66 2.44
CA LEU A 535 -11.29 16.34 2.57
C LEU A 535 -10.11 16.41 3.55
N LEU A 536 -10.14 15.66 4.66
CA LEU A 536 -9.05 15.68 5.64
C LEU A 536 -8.05 14.55 5.35
N TYR A 537 -8.54 13.32 5.21
CA TYR A 537 -7.75 12.17 4.77
C TYR A 537 -8.63 11.12 4.09
N ALA A 538 -8.03 10.29 3.24
CA ALA A 538 -8.63 9.10 2.66
C ALA A 538 -7.53 8.11 2.24
N GLY A 539 -7.52 6.93 2.83
CA GLY A 539 -6.50 5.91 2.55
C GLY A 539 -6.83 4.59 3.21
N GLY A 540 -6.49 3.49 2.55
CA GLY A 540 -6.95 2.16 2.97
C GLY A 540 -8.48 2.10 2.98
N ASP A 541 -9.06 1.80 4.14
CA ASP A 541 -10.49 1.62 4.36
C ASP A 541 -11.15 2.74 5.20
N ASP A 542 -10.39 3.76 5.62
CA ASP A 542 -10.89 4.88 6.44
C ASP A 542 -10.76 6.23 5.68
N ALA A 543 -11.77 7.07 5.83
CA ALA A 543 -11.73 8.44 5.31
C ALA A 543 -12.52 9.40 6.20
N LEU A 544 -12.07 10.65 6.22
CA LEU A 544 -12.73 11.74 6.90
C LEU A 544 -12.82 12.97 5.99
N LEU A 545 -14.05 13.46 5.79
CA LEU A 545 -14.30 14.63 4.99
C LEU A 545 -15.33 15.56 5.65
N LEU A 546 -15.07 16.85 5.51
CA LEU A 546 -16.01 17.92 5.79
C LEU A 546 -16.66 18.33 4.47
N CYS A 547 -17.98 18.50 4.45
CA CYS A 547 -18.69 18.88 3.23
C CYS A 547 -19.95 19.70 3.54
N PRO A 548 -20.53 20.36 2.53
CA PRO A 548 -21.84 20.99 2.70
C PRO A 548 -22.90 19.98 3.16
N SER A 549 -23.67 20.30 4.20
CA SER A 549 -24.63 19.33 4.75
C SER A 549 -25.69 18.84 3.78
N TRP A 550 -25.98 19.59 2.72
CA TRP A 550 -27.00 19.21 1.74
C TRP A 550 -26.54 18.09 0.79
N CYS A 551 -25.23 17.90 0.57
CA CYS A 551 -24.69 16.84 -0.30
C CYS A 551 -24.16 15.63 0.48
N SER A 552 -24.03 15.72 1.81
CA SER A 552 -23.34 14.70 2.63
C SER A 552 -23.94 13.30 2.52
N ILE A 553 -25.27 13.18 2.55
CA ILE A 553 -25.97 11.88 2.45
C ILE A 553 -25.74 11.26 1.07
N ILE A 554 -25.80 12.08 0.01
CA ILE A 554 -25.59 11.62 -1.36
C ILE A 554 -24.14 11.16 -1.53
N LEU A 555 -23.17 11.95 -1.06
CA LEU A 555 -21.77 11.56 -1.10
C LEU A 555 -21.53 10.26 -0.35
N ALA A 556 -22.02 10.12 0.88
CA ALA A 556 -21.86 8.89 1.66
C ALA A 556 -22.46 7.67 0.94
N GLN A 557 -23.67 7.80 0.37
CA GLN A 557 -24.33 6.73 -0.37
C GLN A 557 -23.55 6.35 -1.64
N ARG A 558 -23.05 7.34 -2.40
CA ARG A 558 -22.29 7.11 -3.64
C ARG A 558 -20.93 6.49 -3.35
N ILE A 559 -20.23 6.96 -2.33
CA ILE A 559 -18.94 6.39 -1.94
C ILE A 559 -19.13 4.92 -1.52
N ALA A 560 -20.12 4.63 -0.69
CA ALA A 560 -20.43 3.24 -0.30
C ALA A 560 -20.77 2.35 -1.51
N HIS A 561 -21.55 2.89 -2.47
CA HIS A 561 -21.91 2.17 -3.69
C HIS A 561 -20.70 1.83 -4.56
N TYR A 562 -19.88 2.83 -4.89
CA TYR A 562 -18.71 2.64 -5.76
C TYR A 562 -17.60 1.84 -5.09
N PHE A 563 -17.45 1.98 -3.77
CA PHE A 563 -16.52 1.14 -3.01
C PHE A 563 -16.96 -0.33 -3.09
N ALA A 564 -18.22 -0.63 -2.79
CA ALA A 564 -18.75 -2.00 -2.88
C ALA A 564 -18.65 -2.57 -4.30
N GLU A 565 -18.89 -1.77 -5.33
CA GLU A 565 -18.74 -2.16 -6.73
C GLU A 565 -17.28 -2.52 -7.07
N SER A 566 -16.33 -1.68 -6.68
CA SER A 566 -14.90 -1.88 -6.92
C SER A 566 -14.34 -3.09 -6.13
N MET A 567 -14.96 -3.41 -4.99
CA MET A 567 -14.69 -4.61 -4.21
C MET A 567 -15.35 -5.88 -4.80
N GLY A 568 -16.09 -5.77 -5.91
CA GLY A 568 -16.72 -6.88 -6.63
C GLY A 568 -18.13 -7.24 -6.15
N ARG A 569 -18.72 -6.46 -5.23
CA ARG A 569 -20.04 -6.70 -4.61
C ARG A 569 -20.19 -8.05 -3.90
N VAL A 570 -19.06 -8.67 -3.51
CA VAL A 570 -19.05 -10.00 -2.89
C VAL A 570 -18.93 -9.87 -1.38
N ARG A 571 -20.01 -9.41 -0.73
CA ARG A 571 -20.47 -9.79 0.62
C ARG A 571 -21.70 -8.97 1.01
#